data_AF-A0A0L0MJP5-F1
#
_entry.id   AF-A0A0L0MJP5-F1
#
_cell.length_a   1.000
_cell.length_b   1.000
_cell.length_c   1.000
_cell.angle_alpha   90.00
_cell.angle_beta   90.00
_cell.angle_gamma   90.00
#
_symmetry.space_group_name_H-M   'P 1'
#
loop_
_entity.id
_entity.type
_entity.pdbx_description
1 polymer ?
#
loop_
_entity_poly.entity_id
_entity_poly.type
_entity_poly.pdbx_seq_one_letter_code
_entity_poly.pdbx_strand_id
1 'polypeptide(L)'
;MLQQTFKRFKHEEALQITKKWFTERIHMLSKTPLSCNIAYIQKMITKIPFTLTENQKQIINDIYKDFSQPYPVSCLIQGDMSRHR
;
A
#
# COMPACT_ATOMS: atom_id res chain seq x y z
N MET A 1 -18.02 -19.36 -30.03
CA MET A 1 -18.85 -18.18 -29.76
C MET A 1 -19.05 -17.96 -28.25
N LEU A 2 -19.54 -18.97 -27.50
CA LEU A 2 -19.83 -18.87 -26.05
C LEU A 2 -18.62 -18.48 -25.16
N GLN A 3 -17.43 -19.04 -25.42
CA GLN A 3 -16.20 -18.71 -24.67
C GLN A 3 -15.79 -17.24 -24.80
N GLN A 4 -16.02 -16.65 -25.98
CA GLN A 4 -15.70 -15.23 -26.20
C GLN A 4 -16.68 -14.33 -25.43
N THR A 5 -17.95 -14.73 -25.34
CA THR A 5 -18.96 -14.03 -24.52
C THR A 5 -18.59 -14.04 -23.04
N PHE A 6 -18.19 -15.19 -22.48
CA PHE A 6 -17.75 -15.28 -21.09
C PHE A 6 -16.49 -14.43 -20.80
N LYS A 7 -15.53 -14.42 -21.72
CA LYS A 7 -14.34 -13.58 -21.59
C LYS A 7 -14.72 -12.10 -21.54
N ARG A 8 -15.60 -11.64 -22.45
CA ARG A 8 -16.10 -10.26 -22.46
C ARG A 8 -16.83 -9.91 -21.16
N PHE A 9 -17.70 -10.78 -20.69
CA PHE A 9 -18.45 -10.57 -19.45
C PHE A 9 -17.52 -10.37 -18.24
N LYS A 10 -16.48 -11.22 -18.08
CA LYS A 10 -15.47 -11.07 -17.01
C LYS A 10 -14.72 -9.74 -17.11
N HIS A 11 -14.38 -9.30 -18.31
CA HIS A 11 -13.71 -8.01 -18.51
C HIS A 11 -14.63 -6.83 -18.20
N GLU A 12 -15.90 -6.90 -18.58
CA GLU A 12 -16.89 -5.87 -18.26
C GLU A 12 -17.11 -5.74 -16.76
N GLU A 13 -17.23 -6.85 -16.04
CA GLU A 13 -17.36 -6.84 -14.57
C GLU A 13 -16.12 -6.23 -13.90
N ALA A 14 -14.91 -6.66 -14.30
CA ALA A 14 -13.66 -6.10 -13.78
C ALA A 14 -13.53 -4.59 -14.09
N LEU A 15 -13.96 -4.15 -15.28
CA LEU A 15 -13.97 -2.75 -15.66
C LEU A 15 -14.94 -1.94 -14.79
N GLN A 16 -16.14 -2.46 -14.54
CA GLN A 16 -17.13 -1.81 -13.67
C GLN A 16 -16.60 -1.64 -12.24
N ILE A 17 -15.97 -2.68 -11.68
CA ILE A 17 -15.34 -2.63 -10.35
C ILE A 17 -14.24 -1.56 -10.31
N THR A 18 -13.34 -1.57 -11.31
CA THR A 18 -12.23 -0.62 -11.38
C THR A 18 -12.73 0.82 -11.51
N LYS A 19 -13.76 1.06 -12.32
CA LYS A 19 -14.38 2.38 -12.48
C LYS A 19 -14.99 2.88 -11.16
N LYS A 20 -15.63 2.00 -10.40
CA LYS A 20 -16.15 2.33 -9.07
C LYS A 20 -15.02 2.78 -8.13
N TRP A 21 -13.95 1.98 -8.01
CA TRP A 21 -12.81 2.32 -7.16
C TRP A 21 -12.12 3.62 -7.56
N PHE A 22 -11.97 3.87 -8.86
CA PHE A 22 -11.32 5.10 -9.33
C PHE A 22 -12.15 6.34 -8.98
N THR A 23 -13.48 6.26 -9.14
CA THR A 23 -14.39 7.34 -8.76
C THR A 23 -14.27 7.66 -7.26
N GLU A 24 -14.26 6.64 -6.40
CA GLU A 24 -14.08 6.81 -4.95
C GLU A 24 -12.74 7.48 -4.60
N ARG A 25 -11.67 7.19 -5.36
CA ARG A 25 -10.35 7.81 -5.15
C ARG A 25 -10.31 9.30 -5.51
N ILE A 26 -11.07 9.74 -6.51
CA ILE A 26 -11.09 11.16 -6.92
C ILE A 26 -11.68 12.06 -5.83
N HIS A 27 -12.61 11.51 -5.02
CA HIS A 27 -13.25 12.25 -3.93
C HIS A 27 -12.39 12.33 -2.65
N MET A 28 -11.16 11.80 -2.66
CA MET A 28 -10.29 11.87 -1.50
C MET A 28 -9.70 13.27 -1.31
N LEU A 29 -9.99 13.88 -0.16
CA LEU A 29 -9.48 15.20 0.23
C LEU A 29 -7.96 15.20 0.31
N SER A 30 -7.34 16.35 0.00
CA SER A 30 -5.91 16.58 0.25
C SER A 30 -5.61 16.38 1.74
N LYS A 31 -4.54 15.64 2.04
CA LYS A 31 -3.98 15.54 3.39
C LYS A 31 -2.79 16.48 3.53
N THR A 32 -2.55 16.96 4.75
CA THR A 32 -1.29 17.63 5.07
C THR A 32 -0.15 16.60 5.10
N PRO A 33 0.91 16.77 4.29
CA PRO A 33 2.10 15.93 4.36
C PRO A 33 2.69 15.91 5.77
N LEU A 34 3.04 14.72 6.25
CA LEU A 34 3.71 14.59 7.55
C LEU A 34 5.23 14.58 7.33
N SER A 35 5.94 15.53 7.95
CA SER A 35 7.40 15.50 7.99
C SER A 35 7.86 14.44 8.99
N CYS A 36 8.34 13.29 8.49
CA CYS A 36 8.85 12.23 9.35
C CYS A 36 10.31 12.47 9.75
N ASN A 37 10.62 12.26 11.05
CA ASN A 37 11.97 12.34 11.57
C ASN A 37 12.71 10.99 11.38
N ILE A 38 13.55 10.92 10.35
CA ILE A 38 14.31 9.70 10.00
C ILE A 38 15.21 9.24 11.15
N ALA A 39 15.83 10.17 11.90
CA ALA A 39 16.70 9.84 13.03
C ALA A 39 15.94 9.15 14.17
N TYR A 40 14.67 9.52 14.38
CA TYR A 40 13.82 8.84 15.37
C TYR A 40 13.52 7.39 14.94
N ILE A 41 13.18 7.18 13.67
CA ILE A 41 12.87 5.84 13.13
C ILE A 41 14.11 4.95 13.22
N GLN A 42 15.29 5.44 12.84
CA GLN A 42 16.54 4.70 12.97
C GLN A 42 16.82 4.29 14.42
N LYS A 43 16.62 5.20 15.39
CA LYS A 43 16.74 4.87 16.82
C LYS A 43 15.73 3.82 17.28
N MET A 44 14.53 3.77 16.71
CA MET A 44 13.55 2.73 17.03
C MET A 44 13.96 1.38 16.47
N ILE A 45 14.46 1.35 15.23
CA ILE A 45 14.94 0.13 14.58
C ILE A 45 16.08 -0.50 15.38
N THR A 46 17.01 0.30 15.92
CA THR A 46 18.14 -0.21 16.73
C THR A 46 17.72 -0.87 18.05
N LYS A 47 16.49 -0.63 18.52
CA LYS A 47 15.97 -1.26 19.75
C LYS A 47 15.34 -2.63 19.52
N ILE A 48 15.10 -2.99 18.26
CA ILE A 48 14.46 -4.26 17.90
C ILE A 48 15.52 -5.37 18.01
N PRO A 49 15.25 -6.48 18.72
CA PRO A 49 16.25 -7.53 18.99
C PRO A 49 16.49 -8.47 17.79
N PHE A 50 16.21 -8.02 16.58
CA PHE A 50 16.41 -8.77 15.35
C PHE A 50 16.67 -7.83 14.17
N THR A 51 17.40 -8.32 13.18
CA THR A 51 17.64 -7.58 11.95
C THR A 51 16.39 -7.60 11.07
N LEU A 52 15.96 -6.42 10.63
CA LEU A 52 14.88 -6.30 9.66
C LEU A 52 15.28 -6.96 8.33
N THR A 53 14.34 -7.70 7.73
CA THR A 53 14.53 -8.22 6.37
C THR A 53 14.55 -7.07 5.36
N GLU A 54 15.13 -7.29 4.18
CA GLU A 54 15.15 -6.28 3.12
C GLU A 54 13.72 -5.85 2.72
N ASN A 55 12.77 -6.80 2.68
CA ASN A 55 11.36 -6.48 2.42
C ASN A 55 10.76 -5.57 3.49
N GLN A 56 11.05 -5.82 4.76
CA GLN A 56 10.56 -4.96 5.85
C GLN A 56 11.14 -3.54 5.75
N LYS A 57 12.42 -3.41 5.37
CA LYS A 57 13.05 -2.10 5.13
C LYS A 57 12.41 -1.36 3.96
N GLN A 58 12.12 -2.06 2.87
CA GLN A 58 11.43 -1.48 1.71
C GLN A 58 10.03 -0.97 2.08
N ILE A 59 9.25 -1.78 2.80
CA ILE A 59 7.91 -1.39 3.28
C ILE A 59 7.98 -0.14 4.16
N ILE A 60 8.97 -0.03 5.06
CA ILE A 60 9.15 1.17 5.89
C ILE A 60 9.40 2.42 5.03
N ASN A 61 10.22 2.30 3.98
CA ASN A 61 10.48 3.40 3.06
C ASN A 61 9.24 3.79 2.24
N ASP A 62 8.45 2.80 1.80
CA ASP A 62 7.21 3.03 1.07
C ASP A 62 6.17 3.75 1.94
N ILE A 63 6.03 3.32 3.19
CA ILE A 63 5.17 3.99 4.19
C ILE A 63 5.64 5.43 4.42
N TYR A 64 6.95 5.67 4.56
CA TYR A 64 7.50 7.02 4.70
C TYR A 64 7.14 7.89 3.51
N LYS A 65 7.33 7.37 2.29
CA LYS A 65 6.99 8.07 1.06
C LYS A 65 5.51 8.39 1.04
N ASP A 66 4.64 7.45 1.41
CA ASP A 66 3.20 7.64 1.46
C ASP A 66 2.78 8.75 2.43
N PHE A 67 3.38 8.83 3.63
CA PHE A 67 3.08 9.89 4.59
C PHE A 67 3.52 11.29 4.12
N SER A 68 4.57 11.36 3.29
CA SER A 68 5.06 12.61 2.71
C SER A 68 4.21 13.15 1.55
N GLN A 69 3.29 12.35 1.00
CA GLN A 69 2.44 12.79 -0.11
C GLN A 69 1.30 13.71 0.37
N PRO A 70 0.80 14.64 -0.48
CA PRO A 70 -0.34 15.49 -0.16
C PRO A 70 -1.70 14.83 -0.36
N TYR A 71 -1.75 13.54 -0.69
CA TYR A 71 -2.97 12.76 -0.88
C TYR A 71 -3.02 11.58 0.11
N PRO A 72 -4.21 11.20 0.63
CA PRO A 72 -4.37 10.03 1.46
C PRO A 72 -3.97 8.79 0.66
N VAL A 73 -3.15 7.96 1.30
CA VAL A 73 -2.70 6.70 0.75
C VAL A 73 -3.21 5.60 1.66
N SER A 74 -3.97 4.68 1.09
CA SER A 74 -4.40 3.46 1.77
C SER A 74 -3.41 2.36 1.43
N CYS A 75 -2.40 2.18 2.28
CA CYS A 75 -1.44 1.10 2.14
C CYS A 75 -1.95 -0.12 2.91
N LEU A 76 -2.10 -1.25 2.22
CA LEU A 76 -2.42 -2.55 2.82
C LEU A 76 -1.12 -3.32 3.01
N ILE A 77 -0.58 -3.29 4.23
CA ILE A 77 0.60 -4.07 4.58
C ILE A 77 0.16 -5.51 4.81
N GLN A 78 0.56 -6.41 3.91
CA GLN A 78 0.29 -7.84 4.03
C GLN A 78 1.59 -8.58 4.31
N GLY A 79 1.56 -9.43 5.33
CA GLY A 79 2.65 -10.34 5.64
C GLY A 79 2.06 -11.65 6.14
N ASP A 80 2.62 -12.76 5.68
CA ASP A 80 2.37 -14.06 6.31
C ASP A 80 3.12 -14.10 7.65
N MET A 81 2.54 -14.73 8.67
CA MET A 81 3.12 -14.88 10.02
C MET A 81 4.27 -15.90 9.97
N SER A 82 5.38 -15.55 9.33
CA SER A 82 6.58 -16.36 9.34
C SER A 82 7.35 -16.11 10.64
N ARG A 83 7.12 -17.02 11.60
CA ARG A 83 7.78 -17.10 12.90
C ARG A 83 9.30 -17.05 12.74
N HIS A 84 9.94 -16.26 13.59
CA HIS A 84 11.34 -16.45 13.94
C HIS A 84 11.57 -17.93 14.30
N ARG A 85 12.50 -18.59 13.62
CA ARG A 85 13.09 -19.85 14.04
C ARG A 85 14.61 -19.69 14.01
#